data_AF-A0A935U921-F1
#
_entry.id   AF-A0A935U921-F1
#
_cell.length_a   1.000
_cell.length_b   1.000
_cell.length_c   1.000
_cell.angle_alpha   90.00
_cell.angle_beta   90.00
_cell.angle_gamma   90.00
#
_symmetry.space_group_name_H-M   'P 1'
#
loop_
_entity.id
_entity.type
_entity.pdbx_description
1 polymer ?
#
loop_
_entity_poly.entity_id
_entity_poly.type
_entity_poly.pdbx_seq_one_letter_code
_entity_poly.pdbx_strand_id
1 'polypeptide(L)'
;MQQSRAALPFIVLATLTACGADTTGPDPIPSGPVATLAMSTPSVVIGTGLTTTLAATPKNAGGDVLTGRTITWTSRTSATATVSASGVVTASAPGSSWIVAESETIKDSTEVTVVDGRIAFAWNNNEATAGATTPDAEYSYNPTAAANTMNRAGLGLYTVGWTGLTVPSGAINAQFVTAYSPTNGGFCMDDNWGDSQLIFRCYDNAGVLADQSSTSVVIGSGTLSGRSAFAWVDSPTASAEASGTWRHHPLGRSIFSEHVATGSYVVRFAGLQRAGASDREGVVVTAYGPTAAVCQPGAPTSTTTALEVAVRCFDAAGAPVDSRYTILLADGARAGASLGFALADQPAVASYTPANSAVRGTGSVLITRASAGVWDVAFTGFARSGTLKESFIVSPVGTTAGRCSIQYWDYSSTAGGTSTVRVGCSTVAGVAADIPFSIVAVQ
;
A
#
# COMPACT_ATOMS: atom_id res chain seq x y z
N MET A 1 -79.49 32.22 35.96
CA MET A 1 -80.27 31.84 34.77
C MET A 1 -79.30 31.16 33.82
N GLN A 2 -79.51 29.97 33.24
CA GLN A 2 -80.63 29.05 33.24
C GLN A 2 -80.12 27.71 32.69
N GLN A 3 -80.75 26.64 33.17
CA GLN A 3 -80.50 25.24 32.84
C GLN A 3 -80.81 24.86 31.39
N SER A 4 -80.30 23.68 31.03
CA SER A 4 -80.93 22.65 30.19
C SER A 4 -80.91 22.83 28.67
N ARG A 5 -80.45 21.80 27.95
CA ARG A 5 -81.35 20.77 27.39
C ARG A 5 -80.58 19.58 26.83
N ALA A 6 -81.16 18.42 27.08
CA ALA A 6 -80.76 17.10 26.63
C ALA A 6 -81.16 16.83 25.17
N ALA A 7 -80.45 15.91 24.51
CA ALA A 7 -80.98 15.05 23.46
C ALA A 7 -80.28 13.67 23.52
N LEU A 8 -81.09 12.62 23.65
CA LEU A 8 -80.76 11.19 23.67
C LEU A 8 -80.62 10.62 22.23
N PRO A 9 -80.20 9.35 22.04
CA PRO A 9 -79.25 8.92 21.01
C PRO A 9 -79.89 8.31 19.75
N PHE A 10 -79.11 8.22 18.67
CA PHE A 10 -79.34 7.27 17.59
C PHE A 10 -78.24 6.21 17.59
N ILE A 11 -78.66 4.96 17.81
CA ILE A 11 -77.83 3.76 17.82
C ILE A 11 -77.54 3.36 16.37
N VAL A 12 -76.26 3.24 16.00
CA VAL A 12 -75.81 2.49 14.83
C VAL A 12 -74.94 1.34 15.33
N LEU A 13 -75.46 0.13 15.10
CA LEU A 13 -74.88 -1.14 15.47
C LEU A 13 -73.75 -1.48 14.47
N ALA A 14 -72.50 -1.27 14.86
CA ALA A 14 -71.32 -1.71 14.10
C ALA A 14 -70.79 -3.02 14.72
N THR A 15 -70.93 -4.12 14.00
CA THR A 15 -70.34 -5.41 14.35
C THR A 15 -68.82 -5.35 14.14
N LEU A 16 -68.08 -5.14 15.22
CA LEU A 16 -66.63 -5.35 15.27
C LEU A 16 -66.37 -6.86 15.38
N THR A 17 -66.01 -7.48 14.27
CA THR A 17 -65.29 -8.75 14.27
C THR A 17 -63.93 -8.53 14.93
N ALA A 18 -63.84 -8.94 16.20
CA ALA A 18 -62.58 -9.01 16.93
C ALA A 18 -61.69 -10.05 16.26
N CYS A 19 -60.70 -9.59 15.48
CA CYS A 19 -59.54 -10.43 15.15
C CYS A 19 -58.71 -10.55 16.42
N GLY A 20 -58.39 -11.79 16.79
CA GLY A 20 -57.66 -12.12 18.01
C GLY A 20 -56.39 -11.29 18.14
N ALA A 21 -56.10 -10.88 19.37
CA ALA A 21 -54.81 -10.35 19.73
C ALA A 21 -53.76 -11.44 19.45
N ASP A 22 -52.96 -11.27 18.39
CA ASP A 22 -51.71 -12.01 18.25
C ASP A 22 -50.79 -11.54 19.37
N THR A 23 -50.66 -12.39 20.37
CA THR A 23 -49.62 -12.36 21.39
C THR A 23 -48.28 -12.60 20.71
N THR A 24 -47.67 -11.57 20.13
CA THR A 24 -46.22 -11.59 19.89
C THR A 24 -45.53 -11.32 21.23
N GLY A 25 -45.49 -12.36 22.07
CA GLY A 25 -44.46 -12.44 23.09
C GLY A 25 -43.08 -12.34 22.41
N PRO A 26 -42.01 -11.93 23.13
CA PRO A 26 -40.68 -11.92 22.55
C PRO A 26 -40.38 -13.29 21.93
N ASP A 27 -39.86 -13.30 20.70
CA ASP A 27 -39.50 -14.54 19.99
C ASP A 27 -38.73 -15.48 20.93
N PRO A 28 -39.03 -16.80 20.90
CA PRO A 28 -38.36 -17.74 21.77
C PRO A 28 -36.85 -17.66 21.53
N ILE A 29 -36.09 -17.41 22.61
CA ILE A 29 -34.62 -17.34 22.55
C ILE A 29 -34.12 -18.69 22.01
N PRO A 30 -33.34 -18.70 20.91
CA PRO A 30 -32.79 -19.92 20.37
C PRO A 30 -32.08 -20.74 21.45
N SER A 31 -32.47 -22.00 21.58
CA SER A 31 -31.97 -22.91 22.61
C SER A 31 -31.46 -24.22 22.00
N GLY A 32 -30.75 -25.03 22.80
CA GLY A 32 -30.11 -26.27 22.36
C GLY A 32 -28.57 -26.24 22.47
N PRO A 33 -27.91 -27.37 22.20
CA PRO A 33 -26.45 -27.44 22.14
C PRO A 33 -25.92 -26.72 20.90
N VAL A 34 -24.65 -26.30 20.94
CA VAL A 34 -23.96 -25.82 19.74
C VAL A 34 -23.79 -27.00 18.78
N ALA A 35 -24.27 -26.83 17.55
CA ALA A 35 -24.13 -27.83 16.49
C ALA A 35 -23.11 -27.40 15.43
N THR A 36 -23.02 -26.10 15.16
CA THR A 36 -22.02 -25.51 14.26
C THR A 36 -21.44 -24.25 14.86
N LEU A 37 -20.18 -23.96 14.52
CA LEU A 37 -19.50 -22.72 14.86
C LEU A 37 -19.05 -22.10 13.55
N ALA A 38 -19.38 -20.83 13.32
CA ALA A 38 -19.01 -20.14 12.08
C ALA A 38 -18.00 -19.03 12.38
N MET A 39 -16.78 -19.17 11.86
CA MET A 39 -15.77 -18.11 11.88
C MET A 39 -16.16 -16.94 10.99
N SER A 40 -15.73 -15.72 11.35
CA SER A 40 -15.97 -14.49 10.57
C SER A 40 -15.25 -14.49 9.22
N THR A 41 -14.15 -15.23 9.09
CA THR A 41 -13.39 -15.39 7.84
C THR A 41 -12.61 -16.72 7.87
N PRO A 42 -12.45 -17.42 6.74
CA PRO A 42 -11.66 -18.66 6.68
C PRO A 42 -10.14 -18.41 6.75
N SER A 43 -9.67 -17.23 6.34
CA SER A 43 -8.24 -16.88 6.43
C SER A 43 -8.02 -15.38 6.66
N VAL A 44 -6.84 -15.05 7.19
CA VAL A 44 -6.34 -13.69 7.39
C VAL A 44 -4.84 -13.63 7.09
N VAL A 45 -4.41 -12.56 6.44
CA VAL A 45 -2.99 -12.19 6.32
C VAL A 45 -2.74 -10.94 7.17
N ILE A 46 -1.71 -10.98 8.01
CA ILE A 46 -1.42 -9.91 8.96
C ILE A 46 0.09 -9.66 9.08
N GLY A 47 0.52 -8.41 9.10
CA GLY A 47 1.93 -8.06 9.31
C GLY A 47 2.39 -8.35 10.74
N THR A 48 3.63 -8.78 10.90
CA THR A 48 4.27 -8.98 12.21
C THR A 48 4.12 -7.71 13.07
N GLY A 49 3.72 -7.86 14.33
CA GLY A 49 3.45 -6.77 15.27
C GLY A 49 2.04 -6.18 15.20
N LEU A 50 1.24 -6.51 14.17
CA LEU A 50 -0.15 -6.04 14.04
C LEU A 50 -1.15 -6.97 14.75
N THR A 51 -2.34 -6.44 15.01
CA THR A 51 -3.46 -7.18 15.59
C THR A 51 -4.69 -7.19 14.68
N THR A 52 -5.50 -8.24 14.75
CA THR A 52 -6.82 -8.34 14.12
C THR A 52 -7.79 -8.99 15.10
N THR A 53 -9.10 -8.80 14.93
CA THR A 53 -10.11 -9.45 15.76
C THR A 53 -10.88 -10.46 14.93
N LEU A 54 -10.93 -11.70 15.41
CA LEU A 54 -11.78 -12.74 14.86
C LEU A 54 -13.05 -12.84 15.68
N ALA A 55 -14.16 -13.15 15.01
CA ALA A 55 -15.41 -13.50 15.67
C ALA A 55 -15.81 -14.92 15.27
N ALA A 56 -16.48 -15.61 16.20
CA ALA A 56 -17.07 -16.93 15.96
C ALA A 56 -18.52 -16.89 16.40
N THR A 57 -19.42 -17.46 15.60
CA THR A 57 -20.88 -17.42 15.84
C THR A 57 -21.39 -18.85 16.06
N PRO A 58 -21.71 -19.24 17.31
CA PRO A 58 -22.27 -20.55 17.61
C PRO A 58 -23.72 -20.64 17.13
N LYS A 59 -24.10 -21.77 16.53
CA LYS A 59 -25.45 -22.03 16.04
C LYS A 59 -25.96 -23.40 16.48
N ASN A 60 -27.27 -23.50 16.71
CA ASN A 60 -27.93 -24.78 17.00
C ASN A 60 -28.08 -25.63 15.71
N ALA A 61 -28.66 -26.83 15.83
CA ALA A 61 -28.89 -27.73 14.69
C ALA A 61 -29.89 -27.18 13.65
N GLY A 62 -30.75 -26.23 14.05
CA GLY A 62 -31.67 -25.52 13.17
C GLY A 62 -31.04 -24.37 12.39
N GLY A 63 -29.79 -23.99 12.73
CA GLY A 63 -29.07 -22.86 12.13
C GLY A 63 -29.26 -21.52 12.85
N ASP A 64 -30.00 -21.50 13.96
CA ASP A 64 -30.23 -20.29 14.76
C ASP A 64 -29.00 -19.92 15.58
N VAL A 65 -28.72 -18.62 15.69
CA VAL A 65 -27.59 -18.09 16.48
C VAL A 65 -27.86 -18.25 17.98
N LEU A 66 -26.91 -18.86 18.69
CA LEU A 66 -26.95 -19.02 20.14
C LEU A 66 -26.18 -17.89 20.81
N THR A 67 -26.83 -17.14 21.69
CA THR A 67 -26.22 -16.06 22.50
C THR A 67 -25.78 -16.56 23.88
N GLY A 68 -24.87 -15.83 24.54
CA GLY A 68 -24.38 -16.18 25.89
C GLY A 68 -23.47 -17.41 25.95
N ARG A 69 -23.06 -17.97 24.81
CA ARG A 69 -22.14 -19.10 24.74
C ARG A 69 -20.70 -18.63 24.87
N THR A 70 -19.93 -19.32 25.69
CA THR A 70 -18.50 -19.06 25.84
C THR A 70 -17.76 -19.59 24.62
N ILE A 71 -16.81 -18.81 24.13
CA ILE A 71 -15.91 -19.18 23.04
C ILE A 71 -14.50 -19.19 23.60
N THR A 72 -13.84 -20.33 23.48
CA THR A 72 -12.45 -20.53 23.86
C THR A 72 -11.59 -20.40 22.62
N TRP A 73 -10.55 -19.58 22.68
CA TRP A 73 -9.63 -19.32 21.59
C TRP A 73 -8.29 -19.99 21.83
N THR A 74 -7.74 -20.63 20.81
CA THR A 74 -6.40 -21.22 20.88
C THR A 74 -5.63 -20.95 19.59
N SER A 75 -4.31 -20.79 19.70
CA SER A 75 -3.40 -20.75 18.56
C SER A 75 -2.61 -22.06 18.49
N ARG A 76 -2.50 -22.64 17.30
CA ARG A 76 -1.65 -23.84 17.09
C ARG A 76 -0.16 -23.53 17.16
N THR A 77 0.23 -22.30 16.80
CA THR A 77 1.64 -21.86 16.80
C THR A 77 1.73 -20.46 17.41
N SER A 78 1.83 -20.37 18.73
CA SER A 78 1.91 -19.10 19.45
C SER A 78 3.15 -18.26 19.10
N ALA A 79 4.24 -18.90 18.66
CA ALA A 79 5.42 -18.21 18.14
C ALA A 79 5.13 -17.41 16.86
N THR A 80 4.14 -17.83 16.07
CA THR A 80 3.71 -17.15 14.84
C THR A 80 2.60 -16.15 15.14
N ALA A 81 1.53 -16.57 15.81
CA ALA A 81 0.43 -15.69 16.19
C ALA A 81 -0.17 -16.10 17.53
N THR A 82 -0.46 -15.15 18.40
CA THR A 82 -1.20 -15.38 19.65
C THR A 82 -2.64 -14.92 19.52
N VAL A 83 -3.55 -15.39 20.38
CA VAL A 83 -4.95 -14.95 20.40
C VAL A 83 -5.40 -14.75 21.84
N SER A 84 -6.11 -13.66 22.11
CA SER A 84 -6.67 -13.35 23.43
C SER A 84 -8.00 -14.08 23.66
N ALA A 85 -8.49 -14.06 24.91
CA ALA A 85 -9.82 -14.60 25.25
C ALA A 85 -10.98 -13.90 24.52
N SER A 86 -10.78 -12.66 24.05
CA SER A 86 -11.77 -11.90 23.29
C SER A 86 -11.64 -12.08 21.77
N GLY A 87 -10.82 -13.01 21.29
CA GLY A 87 -10.60 -13.27 19.86
C GLY A 87 -9.65 -12.28 19.17
N VAL A 88 -8.88 -11.49 19.93
CA VAL A 88 -7.89 -10.57 19.35
C VAL A 88 -6.61 -11.35 19.06
N VAL A 89 -6.28 -11.49 17.78
CA VAL A 89 -5.08 -12.16 17.29
C VAL A 89 -3.94 -11.16 17.17
N THR A 90 -2.76 -11.49 17.71
CA THR A 90 -1.53 -10.70 17.59
C THR A 90 -0.47 -11.45 16.79
N ALA A 91 -0.01 -10.85 15.70
CA ALA A 91 1.01 -11.40 14.83
C ALA A 91 2.39 -11.29 15.49
N SER A 92 3.00 -12.43 15.81
CA SER A 92 4.24 -12.51 16.60
C SER A 92 5.48 -12.68 15.72
N ALA A 93 5.44 -13.55 14.71
CA ALA A 93 6.54 -13.76 13.77
C ALA A 93 6.02 -14.33 12.43
N PRO A 94 6.75 -14.11 11.31
CA PRO A 94 6.35 -14.63 10.01
C PRO A 94 6.11 -16.15 10.00
N GLY A 95 5.07 -16.59 9.29
CA GLY A 95 4.66 -18.00 9.20
C GLY A 95 3.14 -18.15 9.12
N SER A 96 2.64 -19.39 9.14
CA SER A 96 1.19 -19.67 9.23
C SER A 96 0.85 -20.33 10.57
N SER A 97 -0.28 -19.93 11.16
CA SER A 97 -0.87 -20.55 12.35
C SER A 97 -2.38 -20.66 12.18
N TRP A 98 -2.98 -21.72 12.70
CA TRP A 98 -4.43 -21.81 12.80
C TRP A 98 -4.89 -21.27 14.14
N ILE A 99 -5.81 -20.31 14.09
CA ILE A 99 -6.55 -19.84 15.26
C ILE A 99 -7.86 -20.62 15.32
N VAL A 100 -8.05 -21.36 16.41
CA VAL A 100 -9.20 -22.25 16.61
C VAL A 100 -10.12 -21.63 17.64
N ALA A 101 -11.38 -21.44 17.26
CA ALA A 101 -12.46 -21.13 18.18
C ALA A 101 -13.16 -22.43 18.57
N GLU A 102 -13.49 -22.57 19.85
CA GLU A 102 -14.21 -23.71 20.40
C GLU A 102 -15.35 -23.23 21.27
N SER A 103 -16.54 -23.76 21.02
CA SER A 103 -17.70 -23.57 21.89
C SER A 103 -18.33 -24.92 22.17
N GLU A 104 -18.46 -25.26 23.46
CA GLU A 104 -18.79 -26.61 23.92
C GLU A 104 -17.77 -27.63 23.40
N THR A 105 -18.12 -28.44 22.40
CA THR A 105 -17.22 -29.41 21.74
C THR A 105 -17.03 -29.14 20.25
N ILE A 106 -17.67 -28.08 19.75
CA ILE A 106 -17.68 -27.73 18.33
C ILE A 106 -16.57 -26.72 18.06
N LYS A 107 -15.80 -26.99 17.00
CA LYS A 107 -14.63 -26.20 16.61
C LYS A 107 -14.80 -25.70 15.19
N ASP A 108 -14.30 -24.50 14.98
CA ASP A 108 -14.01 -23.96 13.66
C ASP A 108 -12.71 -23.16 13.74
N SER A 109 -12.08 -22.89 12.61
CA SER A 109 -10.76 -22.28 12.59
C SER A 109 -10.52 -21.36 11.40
N THR A 110 -9.71 -20.33 11.64
CA THR A 110 -9.20 -19.41 10.64
C THR A 110 -7.71 -19.63 10.47
N GLU A 111 -7.24 -19.74 9.23
CA GLU A 111 -5.81 -19.70 8.94
C GLU A 111 -5.30 -18.27 9.06
N VAL A 112 -4.27 -18.05 9.87
CA VAL A 112 -3.60 -16.75 10.03
C VAL A 112 -2.19 -16.87 9.48
N THR A 113 -1.95 -16.19 8.37
CA THR A 113 -0.63 -16.02 7.78
C THR A 113 -0.03 -14.71 8.28
N VAL A 114 1.01 -14.83 9.08
CA VAL A 114 1.82 -13.68 9.50
C VAL A 114 2.89 -13.42 8.46
N VAL A 115 2.90 -12.20 7.94
CA VAL A 115 3.90 -11.75 6.98
C VAL A 115 4.91 -10.85 7.67
N ASP A 116 6.11 -10.83 7.10
CA ASP A 116 7.16 -9.95 7.54
C ASP A 116 6.88 -8.53 7.04
N GLY A 117 6.28 -7.71 7.91
CA GLY A 117 5.86 -6.34 7.63
C GLY A 117 7.03 -5.35 7.63
N ARG A 118 8.15 -5.70 6.99
CA ARG A 118 9.33 -4.84 6.86
C ARG A 118 9.07 -3.72 5.87
N ILE A 119 8.31 -2.74 6.33
CA ILE A 119 8.07 -1.51 5.62
C ILE A 119 8.42 -0.36 6.55
N ALA A 120 9.32 0.51 6.11
CA ALA A 120 9.66 1.72 6.84
C ALA A 120 9.81 2.85 5.85
N PHE A 121 9.50 4.06 6.30
CA PHE A 121 9.63 5.25 5.48
C PHE A 121 9.94 6.47 6.35
N ALA A 122 10.59 7.44 5.73
CA ALA A 122 10.97 8.68 6.38
C ALA A 122 10.82 9.87 5.44
N TRP A 123 10.30 10.96 5.97
CA TRP A 123 10.32 12.27 5.32
C TRP A 123 11.49 13.10 5.83
N ASN A 124 12.34 13.53 4.90
CA ASN A 124 13.40 14.49 5.15
C ASN A 124 12.88 15.89 4.83
N ASN A 125 12.63 16.68 5.86
CA ASN A 125 12.18 18.08 5.78
C ASN A 125 13.19 19.07 6.41
N ASN A 126 14.40 18.57 6.73
CA ASN A 126 15.49 19.33 7.33
C ASN A 126 16.76 19.17 6.48
N GLU A 127 16.60 19.22 5.16
CA GLU A 127 17.57 18.83 4.13
C GLU A 127 18.89 19.61 4.14
N ALA A 128 18.90 20.82 4.72
CA ALA A 128 20.09 21.66 4.85
C ALA A 128 20.87 21.41 6.15
N THR A 129 20.29 20.66 7.10
CA THR A 129 20.92 20.42 8.42
C THR A 129 22.05 19.43 8.28
N ALA A 130 23.27 19.82 8.65
CA ALA A 130 24.43 18.94 8.61
C ALA A 130 24.39 17.88 9.73
N GLY A 131 24.84 16.67 9.41
CA GLY A 131 24.89 15.56 10.38
C GLY A 131 23.56 14.84 10.55
N ALA A 132 23.47 14.08 11.66
CA ALA A 132 22.33 13.22 11.95
C ALA A 132 21.18 13.98 12.61
N THR A 133 19.99 13.79 12.08
CA THR A 133 18.70 14.28 12.58
C THR A 133 17.71 13.13 12.70
N THR A 134 16.63 13.38 13.43
CA THR A 134 15.47 12.49 13.49
C THR A 134 14.39 13.02 12.56
N PRO A 135 13.96 12.24 11.53
CA PRO A 135 12.82 12.58 10.70
C PRO A 135 11.56 12.86 11.51
N ASP A 136 10.66 13.66 10.93
CA ASP A 136 9.37 13.95 11.54
C ASP A 136 8.60 12.66 11.84
N ALA A 137 8.27 12.44 13.11
CA ALA A 137 7.56 11.26 13.57
C ALA A 137 6.13 11.17 12.98
N GLU A 138 5.53 12.28 12.57
CA GLU A 138 4.21 12.30 11.94
C GLU A 138 4.24 11.65 10.55
N TYR A 139 5.30 11.89 9.79
CA TYR A 139 5.48 11.44 8.39
C TYR A 139 6.55 10.36 8.22
N SER A 140 6.91 9.69 9.33
CA SER A 140 7.86 8.59 9.35
C SER A 140 7.29 7.40 10.10
N TYR A 141 7.63 6.21 9.63
CA TYR A 141 7.20 4.96 10.23
C TYR A 141 8.36 3.95 10.29
N ASN A 142 8.39 3.19 11.38
CA ASN A 142 9.26 2.05 11.56
C ASN A 142 8.52 0.98 12.38
N PRO A 143 8.46 -0.27 11.91
CA PRO A 143 7.70 -1.33 12.57
C PRO A 143 8.31 -1.75 13.91
N THR A 144 9.57 -1.38 14.19
CA THR A 144 10.23 -1.62 15.48
C THR A 144 9.88 -0.58 16.55
N ALA A 145 9.08 0.44 16.19
CA ALA A 145 8.81 1.64 16.98
C ALA A 145 10.05 2.51 17.30
N ALA A 146 11.26 2.13 16.88
CA ALA A 146 12.43 2.99 16.96
C ALA A 146 12.33 4.13 15.94
N ALA A 147 12.85 5.30 16.31
CA ALA A 147 12.92 6.42 15.38
C ALA A 147 13.91 6.12 14.24
N ASN A 148 13.50 6.43 13.01
CA ASN A 148 14.42 6.43 11.87
C ASN A 148 15.48 7.53 12.08
N THR A 149 16.59 7.42 11.37
CA THR A 149 17.67 8.42 11.38
C THR A 149 17.87 8.99 10.00
N MET A 150 18.23 10.26 9.90
CA MET A 150 18.57 10.92 8.65
C MET A 150 19.89 11.65 8.81
N ASN A 151 20.91 11.29 8.05
CA ASN A 151 22.23 11.91 8.12
C ASN A 151 22.58 12.59 6.82
N ARG A 152 22.85 13.89 6.85
CA ARG A 152 23.40 14.63 5.72
C ARG A 152 24.93 14.60 5.76
N ALA A 153 25.53 13.81 4.88
CA ALA A 153 26.99 13.66 4.78
C ALA A 153 27.67 14.76 3.95
N GLY A 154 26.90 15.43 3.08
CA GLY A 154 27.38 16.50 2.22
C GLY A 154 26.23 17.12 1.43
N LEU A 155 26.54 18.08 0.56
CA LEU A 155 25.54 18.70 -0.31
C LEU A 155 24.83 17.63 -1.14
N GLY A 156 23.51 17.56 -1.00
CA GLY A 156 22.67 16.60 -1.71
C GLY A 156 23.01 15.13 -1.43
N LEU A 157 23.72 14.79 -0.35
CA LEU A 157 24.08 13.41 -0.01
C LEU A 157 23.55 13.04 1.37
N TYR A 158 22.68 12.04 1.41
CA TYR A 158 21.96 11.64 2.61
C TYR A 158 22.07 10.14 2.87
N THR A 159 21.92 9.76 4.13
CA THR A 159 21.78 8.37 4.56
C THR A 159 20.59 8.28 5.51
N VAL A 160 19.57 7.51 5.13
CA VAL A 160 18.48 7.14 6.03
C VAL A 160 18.82 5.81 6.69
N GLY A 161 18.69 5.75 8.02
CA GLY A 161 18.87 4.53 8.81
C GLY A 161 17.55 4.05 9.38
N TRP A 162 17.22 2.79 9.10
CA TRP A 162 16.05 2.07 9.60
C TRP A 162 16.40 1.41 10.94
N THR A 163 16.43 2.21 12.01
CA THR A 163 16.85 1.78 13.34
C THR A 163 16.11 0.51 13.77
N GLY A 164 16.87 -0.51 14.20
CA GLY A 164 16.31 -1.78 14.66
C GLY A 164 15.75 -2.70 13.57
N LEU A 165 15.62 -2.24 12.32
CA LEU A 165 15.08 -3.04 11.22
C LEU A 165 16.15 -4.03 10.72
N THR A 166 16.26 -5.17 11.38
CA THR A 166 17.16 -6.25 10.97
C THR A 166 16.61 -6.98 9.74
N VAL A 167 17.48 -7.32 8.78
CA VAL A 167 17.14 -8.16 7.63
C VAL A 167 17.48 -9.61 7.97
N PRO A 168 16.50 -10.51 8.11
CA PRO A 168 16.79 -11.93 8.31
C PRO A 168 17.58 -12.51 7.14
N SER A 169 18.37 -13.54 7.39
CA SER A 169 19.12 -14.25 6.34
C SER A 169 18.19 -14.71 5.22
N GLY A 170 18.50 -14.32 3.98
CA GLY A 170 17.70 -14.64 2.79
C GLY A 170 16.50 -13.72 2.53
N ALA A 171 16.25 -12.76 3.42
CA ALA A 171 15.24 -11.73 3.21
C ALA A 171 15.82 -10.61 2.34
N ILE A 172 15.01 -10.08 1.43
CA ILE A 172 15.46 -9.09 0.43
C ILE A 172 14.57 -7.86 0.58
N ASN A 173 15.13 -6.68 0.41
CA ASN A 173 14.40 -5.42 0.42
C ASN A 173 14.51 -4.74 -0.94
N ALA A 174 13.57 -3.86 -1.26
CA ALA A 174 13.74 -2.81 -2.24
C ALA A 174 13.69 -1.47 -1.50
N GLN A 175 14.48 -0.51 -1.98
CA GLN A 175 14.53 0.83 -1.40
C GLN A 175 14.32 1.85 -2.52
N PHE A 176 13.64 2.94 -2.18
CA PHE A 176 13.32 3.99 -3.13
C PHE A 176 13.39 5.34 -2.43
N VAL A 177 13.91 6.33 -3.15
CA VAL A 177 13.74 7.74 -2.82
C VAL A 177 12.93 8.44 -3.90
N THR A 178 12.13 9.43 -3.51
CA THR A 178 11.61 10.44 -4.42
C THR A 178 11.78 11.83 -3.83
N ALA A 179 11.95 12.83 -4.69
CA ALA A 179 12.10 14.21 -4.25
C ALA A 179 10.75 14.72 -3.70
N TYR A 180 10.85 15.53 -2.65
CA TYR A 180 9.75 16.33 -2.15
C TYR A 180 10.06 17.78 -2.47
N SER A 181 9.31 18.38 -3.37
CA SER A 181 9.58 19.73 -3.85
C SER A 181 8.28 20.50 -4.12
N PRO A 182 7.95 21.53 -3.33
CA PRO A 182 6.80 22.39 -3.57
C PRO A 182 6.86 23.17 -4.90
N THR A 183 8.03 23.31 -5.52
CA THR A 183 8.26 24.18 -6.69
C THR A 183 8.77 23.42 -7.92
N ASN A 184 8.58 22.10 -8.01
CA ASN A 184 9.11 21.24 -9.09
C ASN A 184 10.64 21.37 -9.32
N GLY A 185 11.41 21.56 -8.25
CA GLY A 185 12.86 21.58 -8.27
C GLY A 185 13.44 20.19 -8.10
N GLY A 186 14.29 19.78 -9.06
CA GLY A 186 15.24 18.71 -8.92
C GLY A 186 14.68 17.30 -8.82
N PHE A 187 15.56 16.37 -8.42
CA PHE A 187 15.25 14.96 -8.26
C PHE A 187 16.21 14.29 -7.28
N CYS A 188 15.78 13.19 -6.70
CA CYS A 188 16.63 12.32 -5.89
C CYS A 188 16.68 10.93 -6.50
N MET A 189 17.79 10.24 -6.31
CA MET A 189 18.01 8.87 -6.75
C MET A 189 18.82 8.10 -5.71
N ASP A 190 18.70 6.78 -5.71
CA ASP A 190 19.47 5.95 -4.80
C ASP A 190 20.96 6.00 -5.18
N ASP A 191 21.87 5.92 -4.22
CA ASP A 191 23.31 5.84 -4.49
C ASP A 191 23.83 4.45 -4.17
N ASN A 192 23.59 4.02 -2.94
CA ASN A 192 23.99 2.73 -2.41
C ASN A 192 23.09 2.37 -1.22
N TRP A 193 23.14 1.13 -0.76
CA TRP A 193 22.30 0.69 0.34
C TRP A 193 23.00 -0.35 1.21
N GLY A 194 22.44 -0.53 2.41
CA GLY A 194 22.70 -1.67 3.26
C GLY A 194 21.38 -2.27 3.74
N ASP A 195 21.47 -3.31 4.54
CA ASP A 195 20.31 -4.04 5.07
C ASP A 195 19.35 -3.12 5.85
N SER A 196 19.89 -2.14 6.56
CA SER A 196 19.17 -1.20 7.44
C SER A 196 19.42 0.26 7.09
N GLN A 197 19.90 0.56 5.88
CA GLN A 197 20.12 1.93 5.44
C GLN A 197 19.95 2.12 3.93
N LEU A 198 19.53 3.30 3.52
CA LEU A 198 19.58 3.78 2.13
C LEU A 198 20.45 5.04 2.09
N ILE A 199 21.43 5.03 1.20
CA ILE A 199 22.21 6.20 0.82
C ILE A 199 21.62 6.71 -0.48
N PHE A 200 21.26 7.99 -0.53
CA PHE A 200 20.69 8.60 -1.71
C PHE A 200 21.30 9.97 -1.98
N ARG A 201 21.19 10.40 -3.24
CA ARG A 201 21.64 11.70 -3.71
C ARG A 201 20.47 12.51 -4.25
N CYS A 202 20.49 13.81 -4.01
CA CYS A 202 19.57 14.76 -4.60
C CYS A 202 20.34 15.77 -5.46
N TYR A 203 19.72 16.16 -6.55
CA TYR A 203 20.28 17.02 -7.58
C TYR A 203 19.28 18.10 -7.96
N ASP A 204 19.76 19.29 -8.29
CA ASP A 204 18.96 20.28 -8.99
C ASP A 204 18.58 19.80 -10.41
N ASN A 205 17.79 20.60 -11.13
CA ASN A 205 17.37 20.27 -12.49
C ASN A 205 18.55 20.17 -13.48
N ALA A 206 19.68 20.81 -13.20
CA ALA A 206 20.87 20.74 -14.03
C ALA A 206 21.73 19.50 -13.74
N GLY A 207 21.38 18.69 -12.73
CA GLY A 207 22.14 17.50 -12.33
C GLY A 207 23.32 17.81 -11.41
N VAL A 208 23.32 18.98 -10.77
CA VAL A 208 24.32 19.34 -9.75
C VAL A 208 23.78 18.93 -8.38
N LEU A 209 24.63 18.36 -7.54
CA LEU A 209 24.25 17.98 -6.17
C LEU A 209 23.64 19.18 -5.44
N ALA A 210 22.45 19.00 -4.89
CA ALA A 210 21.71 20.05 -4.22
C ALA A 210 20.90 19.46 -3.06
N ASP A 211 20.80 20.21 -1.97
CA ASP A 211 19.96 19.79 -0.85
C ASP A 211 18.49 19.92 -1.21
N GLN A 212 17.73 18.86 -0.97
CA GLN A 212 16.29 18.83 -1.21
C GLN A 212 15.60 17.95 -0.17
N SER A 213 14.40 18.37 0.20
CA SER A 213 13.46 17.51 0.90
C SER A 213 13.17 16.25 0.07
N SER A 214 12.88 15.15 0.75
CA SER A 214 12.68 13.84 0.08
C SER A 214 11.84 12.89 0.92
N THR A 215 11.16 11.95 0.27
CA THR A 215 10.60 10.77 0.94
C THR A 215 11.41 9.54 0.57
N SER A 216 11.69 8.70 1.56
CA SER A 216 12.41 7.44 1.38
C SER A 216 11.59 6.28 1.93
N VAL A 217 11.66 5.13 1.28
CA VAL A 217 10.91 3.93 1.65
C VAL A 217 11.82 2.70 1.51
N VAL A 218 11.73 1.79 2.47
CA VAL A 218 12.19 0.40 2.36
C VAL A 218 11.00 -0.55 2.39
N ILE A 219 10.98 -1.51 1.47
CA ILE A 219 9.94 -2.52 1.33
C ILE A 219 10.59 -3.90 1.28
N GLY A 220 10.31 -4.73 2.28
CA GLY A 220 10.75 -6.11 2.33
C GLY A 220 9.91 -7.01 1.43
N SER A 221 10.56 -8.03 0.86
CA SER A 221 9.89 -9.06 0.04
C SER A 221 8.74 -9.76 0.77
N GLY A 222 8.82 -9.90 2.09
CA GLY A 222 7.74 -10.47 2.90
C GLY A 222 6.52 -9.57 3.06
N THR A 223 6.63 -8.26 2.80
CA THR A 223 5.49 -7.33 2.84
C THR A 223 4.70 -7.33 1.54
N LEU A 224 5.35 -7.77 0.45
CA LEU A 224 4.76 -7.83 -0.86
C LEU A 224 3.82 -9.04 -0.97
N SER A 225 2.69 -8.82 -1.64
CA SER A 225 1.68 -9.85 -1.84
C SER A 225 1.26 -9.90 -3.30
N GLY A 226 0.59 -11.01 -3.66
CA GLY A 226 0.04 -11.20 -4.99
C GLY A 226 1.10 -11.27 -6.06
N ARG A 227 0.98 -10.41 -7.06
CA ARG A 227 1.86 -10.35 -8.24
C ARG A 227 2.95 -9.29 -8.09
N SER A 228 3.12 -8.74 -6.88
CA SER A 228 4.18 -7.78 -6.58
C SER A 228 5.57 -8.39 -6.76
N ALA A 229 6.47 -7.66 -7.38
CA ALA A 229 7.85 -8.08 -7.64
C ALA A 229 8.78 -6.87 -7.62
N PHE A 230 10.06 -7.07 -7.37
CA PHE A 230 11.06 -6.03 -7.56
C PHE A 230 12.39 -6.61 -7.99
N ALA A 231 13.24 -5.77 -8.60
CA ALA A 231 14.59 -6.15 -8.95
C ALA A 231 15.53 -4.94 -8.92
N TRP A 232 16.78 -5.19 -8.51
CA TRP A 232 17.91 -4.32 -8.77
C TRP A 232 18.61 -4.75 -10.06
N VAL A 233 18.60 -3.88 -11.06
CA VAL A 233 19.28 -4.10 -12.33
C VAL A 233 20.63 -3.40 -12.29
N ASP A 234 21.70 -4.18 -12.24
CA ASP A 234 23.09 -3.74 -12.05
C ASP A 234 23.96 -3.79 -13.31
N SER A 235 23.38 -4.29 -14.40
CA SER A 235 24.01 -4.49 -15.70
C SER A 235 23.48 -3.47 -16.71
N PRO A 236 23.90 -2.18 -16.64
CA PRO A 236 23.28 -1.11 -17.41
C PRO A 236 23.62 -1.17 -18.91
N THR A 237 24.65 -1.91 -19.31
CA THR A 237 25.14 -1.98 -20.70
C THR A 237 24.99 -3.38 -21.32
N ALA A 238 24.25 -4.28 -20.68
CA ALA A 238 24.08 -5.65 -21.16
C ALA A 238 22.73 -6.23 -20.74
N SER A 239 22.19 -7.13 -21.56
CA SER A 239 21.02 -7.92 -21.19
C SER A 239 21.41 -8.95 -20.13
N ALA A 240 20.74 -8.93 -18.99
CA ALA A 240 21.06 -9.78 -17.86
C ALA A 240 19.84 -10.13 -17.02
N GLU A 241 19.90 -11.31 -16.41
CA GLU A 241 18.98 -11.68 -15.35
C GLU A 241 19.34 -10.94 -14.06
N ALA A 242 18.37 -10.29 -13.41
CA ALA A 242 18.60 -9.61 -12.14
C ALA A 242 19.07 -10.62 -11.08
N SER A 243 20.02 -10.26 -10.23
CA SER A 243 20.59 -11.20 -9.26
C SER A 243 19.52 -11.78 -8.32
N GLY A 244 19.62 -13.09 -8.05
CA GLY A 244 18.77 -13.78 -7.07
C GLY A 244 18.91 -13.27 -5.64
N THR A 245 20.02 -12.59 -5.31
CA THR A 245 20.22 -11.94 -4.00
C THR A 245 19.46 -10.63 -3.86
N TRP A 246 19.06 -10.02 -4.98
CA TRP A 246 18.68 -8.62 -5.08
C TRP A 246 17.34 -8.42 -5.83
N ARG A 247 16.52 -9.48 -5.84
CA ARG A 247 15.20 -9.45 -6.47
C ARG A 247 14.20 -10.26 -5.68
N HIS A 248 12.94 -9.89 -5.82
CA HIS A 248 11.81 -10.69 -5.38
C HIS A 248 10.88 -10.97 -6.55
N HIS A 249 10.57 -12.24 -6.75
CA HIS A 249 9.53 -12.69 -7.67
C HIS A 249 8.58 -13.62 -6.90
N PRO A 250 7.25 -13.41 -6.96
CA PRO A 250 6.30 -14.15 -6.11
C PRO A 250 6.23 -15.63 -6.48
N LEU A 251 6.59 -15.99 -7.72
CA LEU A 251 6.72 -17.37 -8.20
C LEU A 251 8.16 -17.93 -8.19
N GLY A 252 9.14 -17.17 -7.67
CA GLY A 252 10.56 -17.56 -7.69
C GLY A 252 11.17 -17.69 -9.09
N ARG A 253 10.61 -17.00 -10.08
CA ARG A 253 11.05 -17.05 -11.49
C ARG A 253 11.99 -15.89 -11.83
N SER A 254 12.54 -15.93 -13.04
CA SER A 254 13.47 -14.92 -13.56
C SER A 254 12.79 -13.55 -13.72
N ILE A 255 13.53 -12.51 -13.34
CA ILE A 255 13.30 -11.13 -13.77
C ILE A 255 14.48 -10.79 -14.67
N PHE A 256 14.23 -10.61 -15.97
CA PHE A 256 15.25 -10.40 -16.98
C PHE A 256 15.19 -8.99 -17.54
N SER A 257 16.30 -8.26 -17.51
CA SER A 257 16.44 -6.95 -18.14
C SER A 257 17.14 -7.10 -19.47
N GLU A 258 16.42 -6.84 -20.57
CA GLU A 258 16.98 -6.76 -21.92
C GLU A 258 17.46 -5.34 -22.20
N HIS A 259 18.75 -5.17 -22.51
CA HIS A 259 19.31 -3.91 -22.99
C HIS A 259 19.05 -3.81 -24.50
N VAL A 260 18.24 -2.83 -24.90
CA VAL A 260 17.79 -2.68 -26.30
C VAL A 260 18.60 -1.61 -27.03
N ALA A 261 18.93 -0.53 -26.34
CA ALA A 261 19.75 0.58 -26.83
C ALA A 261 20.24 1.41 -25.62
N THR A 262 21.12 2.39 -25.84
CA THR A 262 21.56 3.30 -24.77
C THR A 262 20.37 3.91 -24.03
N GLY A 263 20.33 3.72 -22.71
CA GLY A 263 19.27 4.17 -21.82
C GLY A 263 17.91 3.53 -22.06
N SER A 264 17.85 2.39 -22.75
CA SER A 264 16.61 1.75 -23.17
C SER A 264 16.60 0.25 -22.86
N TYR A 265 15.69 -0.15 -21.98
CA TYR A 265 15.56 -1.53 -21.51
C TYR A 265 14.14 -2.06 -21.67
N VAL A 266 14.00 -3.38 -21.66
CA VAL A 266 12.74 -4.10 -21.46
C VAL A 266 12.93 -5.09 -20.32
N VAL A 267 12.21 -4.90 -19.21
CA VAL A 267 12.22 -5.80 -18.06
C VAL A 267 11.08 -6.80 -18.19
N ARG A 268 11.39 -8.09 -18.12
CA ARG A 268 10.43 -9.20 -18.25
C ARG A 268 10.29 -9.92 -16.92
N PHE A 269 9.07 -9.98 -16.40
CA PHE A 269 8.71 -10.71 -15.19
C PHE A 269 8.05 -12.05 -15.58
N ALA A 270 8.83 -13.12 -15.57
CA ALA A 270 8.40 -14.40 -16.12
C ALA A 270 7.25 -15.06 -15.33
N GLY A 271 6.17 -15.40 -16.00
CA GLY A 271 4.99 -16.02 -15.40
C GLY A 271 3.99 -15.03 -14.78
N LEU A 272 4.24 -13.73 -14.88
CA LEU A 272 3.31 -12.69 -14.42
C LEU A 272 2.49 -12.10 -15.55
N GLN A 273 2.27 -12.78 -16.68
CA GLN A 273 1.35 -12.30 -17.71
C GLN A 273 -0.04 -11.96 -17.12
N ARG A 274 -0.67 -10.90 -17.63
CA ARG A 274 -2.05 -10.51 -17.24
C ARG A 274 -3.03 -11.50 -17.85
N ALA A 275 -3.73 -12.25 -17.00
CA ALA A 275 -4.77 -13.20 -17.37
C ALA A 275 -6.15 -12.55 -17.49
N GLY A 276 -6.37 -11.38 -16.87
CA GLY A 276 -7.62 -10.62 -16.98
C GLY A 276 -7.47 -9.12 -16.70
N ALA A 277 -8.53 -8.34 -16.89
CA ALA A 277 -8.50 -6.87 -16.69
C ALA A 277 -8.36 -6.43 -15.21
N SER A 278 -8.49 -7.37 -14.28
CA SER A 278 -8.23 -7.18 -12.84
C SER A 278 -6.74 -7.27 -12.49
N ASP A 279 -5.92 -7.83 -13.38
CA ASP A 279 -4.47 -7.90 -13.24
C ASP A 279 -3.89 -6.51 -13.50
N ARG A 280 -3.69 -5.76 -12.42
CA ARG A 280 -3.26 -4.36 -12.43
C ARG A 280 -2.09 -4.20 -11.49
N GLU A 281 -1.11 -3.42 -11.91
CA GLU A 281 0.09 -3.17 -11.13
C GLU A 281 0.54 -1.72 -11.33
N GLY A 282 0.95 -1.09 -10.23
CA GLY A 282 1.73 0.13 -10.25
C GLY A 282 3.18 -0.20 -10.56
N VAL A 283 3.85 0.67 -11.32
CA VAL A 283 5.28 0.49 -11.60
C VAL A 283 6.03 1.76 -11.30
N VAL A 284 6.97 1.67 -10.38
CA VAL A 284 7.91 2.76 -10.09
C VAL A 284 9.33 2.29 -10.37
N VAL A 285 10.13 3.22 -10.87
CA VAL A 285 11.54 3.01 -11.17
C VAL A 285 12.32 4.17 -10.59
N THR A 286 13.43 3.86 -9.93
CA THR A 286 14.40 4.83 -9.44
C THR A 286 15.77 4.44 -9.98
N ALA A 287 16.48 5.37 -10.60
CA ALA A 287 17.86 5.14 -11.00
C ALA A 287 18.72 4.94 -9.75
N TYR A 288 19.85 4.24 -9.86
CA TYR A 288 20.81 4.21 -8.75
C TYR A 288 22.27 4.29 -9.18
N GLY A 289 23.07 4.85 -8.29
CA GLY A 289 24.51 5.02 -8.44
C GLY A 289 24.97 6.47 -8.24
N PRO A 290 26.25 6.73 -8.51
CA PRO A 290 26.86 8.01 -8.15
C PRO A 290 26.61 9.12 -9.17
N THR A 291 26.06 8.79 -10.34
CA THR A 291 25.89 9.71 -11.48
C THR A 291 24.43 10.09 -11.64
N ALA A 292 24.16 11.38 -11.79
CA ALA A 292 22.82 11.92 -11.96
C ALA A 292 22.09 11.28 -13.15
N ALA A 293 21.03 10.51 -12.87
CA ALA A 293 20.19 9.89 -13.87
C ALA A 293 18.74 9.78 -13.35
N VAL A 294 17.79 9.78 -14.28
CA VAL A 294 16.38 9.51 -14.00
C VAL A 294 15.91 8.41 -14.94
N CYS A 295 15.41 7.32 -14.35
CA CYS A 295 14.82 6.21 -15.09
C CYS A 295 13.31 6.23 -14.90
N GLN A 296 12.57 6.10 -15.99
CA GLN A 296 11.12 6.08 -16.02
C GLN A 296 10.59 4.78 -16.63
N PRO A 297 9.54 4.17 -16.05
CA PRO A 297 8.87 3.05 -16.66
C PRO A 297 7.97 3.51 -17.81
N GLY A 298 7.74 2.62 -18.77
CA GLY A 298 6.61 2.66 -19.68
C GLY A 298 5.39 1.98 -19.06
N ALA A 299 4.24 2.11 -19.72
CA ALA A 299 3.06 1.35 -19.33
C ALA A 299 3.35 -0.16 -19.40
N PRO A 300 2.93 -0.96 -18.40
CA PRO A 300 3.17 -2.40 -18.43
C PRO A 300 2.40 -3.05 -19.57
N THR A 301 3.07 -3.88 -20.36
CA THR A 301 2.48 -4.72 -21.40
C THR A 301 2.52 -6.17 -20.97
N SER A 302 1.70 -7.03 -21.57
CA SER A 302 1.70 -8.46 -21.28
C SER A 302 1.98 -9.25 -22.54
N THR A 303 2.88 -10.22 -22.46
CA THR A 303 3.02 -11.28 -23.45
C THR A 303 2.24 -12.52 -23.00
N THR A 304 2.40 -13.62 -23.74
CA THR A 304 1.80 -14.92 -23.35
C THR A 304 2.46 -15.54 -22.13
N THR A 305 3.68 -15.15 -21.78
CA THR A 305 4.49 -15.80 -20.72
C THR A 305 5.08 -14.85 -19.69
N ALA A 306 4.94 -13.53 -19.86
CA ALA A 306 5.50 -12.54 -18.94
C ALA A 306 4.72 -11.23 -18.95
N LEU A 307 4.86 -10.46 -17.87
CA LEU A 307 4.63 -9.02 -17.88
C LEU A 307 5.91 -8.32 -18.32
N GLU A 308 5.79 -7.30 -19.15
CA GLU A 308 6.91 -6.51 -19.64
C GLU A 308 6.76 -5.04 -19.28
N VAL A 309 7.87 -4.44 -18.87
CA VAL A 309 7.97 -3.01 -18.58
C VAL A 309 9.14 -2.46 -19.36
N ALA A 310 8.88 -1.55 -20.29
CA ALA A 310 9.95 -0.75 -20.88
C ALA A 310 10.51 0.20 -19.82
N VAL A 311 11.84 0.33 -19.73
CA VAL A 311 12.49 1.34 -18.88
C VAL A 311 13.32 2.26 -19.76
N ARG A 312 13.24 3.56 -19.51
CA ARG A 312 14.00 4.59 -20.22
C ARG A 312 14.77 5.43 -19.21
N CYS A 313 16.08 5.50 -19.35
CA CYS A 313 16.96 6.25 -18.46
C CYS A 313 17.56 7.44 -19.21
N PHE A 314 17.58 8.59 -18.54
CA PHE A 314 18.08 9.84 -19.08
C PHE A 314 19.05 10.48 -18.09
N ASP A 315 20.03 11.21 -18.62
CA ASP A 315 20.85 12.09 -17.82
C ASP A 315 20.05 13.32 -17.32
N ALA A 316 20.73 14.22 -16.63
CA ALA A 316 20.11 15.45 -16.13
C ALA A 316 19.56 16.35 -17.26
N ALA A 317 20.22 16.37 -18.42
CA ALA A 317 19.84 17.16 -19.59
C ALA A 317 18.75 16.51 -20.46
N GLY A 318 18.38 15.26 -20.18
CA GLY A 318 17.36 14.51 -20.90
C GLY A 318 17.90 13.68 -22.06
N ALA A 319 19.21 13.50 -22.20
CA ALA A 319 19.79 12.59 -23.18
C ALA A 319 19.71 11.14 -22.67
N PRO A 320 19.41 10.15 -23.53
CA PRO A 320 19.42 8.74 -23.14
C PRO A 320 20.79 8.32 -22.60
N VAL A 321 20.82 7.66 -21.44
CA VAL A 321 22.05 7.20 -20.80
C VAL A 321 21.85 5.82 -20.18
N ASP A 322 22.84 4.96 -20.33
CA ASP A 322 22.85 3.67 -19.63
C ASP A 322 23.03 3.93 -18.13
N SER A 323 22.07 3.47 -17.34
CA SER A 323 22.06 3.66 -15.89
C SER A 323 21.57 2.39 -15.21
N ARG A 324 22.07 2.16 -13.99
CA ARG A 324 21.49 1.15 -13.11
C ARG A 324 20.18 1.67 -12.55
N TYR A 325 19.26 0.77 -12.21
CA TYR A 325 17.95 1.14 -11.68
C TYR A 325 17.33 0.04 -10.82
N THR A 326 16.47 0.47 -9.90
CA THR A 326 15.55 -0.36 -9.13
C THR A 326 14.17 -0.25 -9.74
N ILE A 327 13.47 -1.38 -9.91
CA ILE A 327 12.07 -1.42 -10.36
C ILE A 327 11.21 -2.14 -9.33
N LEU A 328 10.06 -1.55 -9.00
CA LEU A 328 8.98 -2.18 -8.23
C LEU A 328 7.75 -2.33 -9.09
N LEU A 329 7.26 -3.56 -9.17
CA LEU A 329 5.92 -3.92 -9.60
C LEU A 329 5.06 -4.06 -8.35
N ALA A 330 4.16 -3.12 -8.10
CA ALA A 330 3.27 -3.10 -6.94
C ALA A 330 1.88 -3.63 -7.33
N ASP A 331 1.51 -4.80 -6.80
CA ASP A 331 0.13 -5.30 -6.86
C ASP A 331 -0.66 -4.79 -5.64
N GLY A 332 -1.92 -4.43 -5.85
CA GLY A 332 -2.69 -3.57 -4.95
C GLY A 332 -3.96 -4.19 -4.38
N ALA A 333 -4.11 -5.52 -4.39
CA ALA A 333 -5.44 -6.12 -4.18
C ALA A 333 -5.50 -7.35 -3.26
N ARG A 334 -4.81 -7.36 -2.11
CA ARG A 334 -5.03 -8.42 -1.09
C ARG A 334 -5.20 -7.87 0.31
N ALA A 335 -6.07 -8.52 1.09
CA ALA A 335 -6.23 -8.22 2.52
C ALA A 335 -4.86 -8.32 3.21
N GLY A 336 -4.45 -7.25 3.90
CA GLY A 336 -3.12 -7.13 4.51
C GLY A 336 -2.05 -6.41 3.66
N ALA A 337 -2.35 -5.98 2.43
CA ALA A 337 -1.38 -5.26 1.60
C ALA A 337 -1.13 -3.81 2.08
N SER A 338 0.15 -3.44 2.15
CA SER A 338 0.68 -2.11 2.50
C SER A 338 0.74 -1.11 1.33
N LEU A 339 0.21 -1.47 0.15
CA LEU A 339 0.39 -0.68 -1.08
C LEU A 339 -0.94 -0.30 -1.74
N GLY A 340 -0.98 0.92 -2.28
CA GLY A 340 -1.94 1.38 -3.28
C GLY A 340 -1.18 1.97 -4.47
N PHE A 341 -1.81 2.08 -5.64
CA PHE A 341 -1.15 2.68 -6.79
C PHE A 341 -2.10 3.31 -7.79
N ALA A 342 -1.54 4.20 -8.62
CA ALA A 342 -2.21 4.73 -9.80
C ALA A 342 -1.22 5.06 -10.91
N LEU A 343 -1.71 4.95 -12.15
CA LEU A 343 -1.04 5.46 -13.35
C LEU A 343 -1.82 6.67 -13.87
N ALA A 344 -1.19 7.84 -13.82
CA ALA A 344 -1.73 9.07 -14.39
C ALA A 344 -1.35 9.17 -15.88
N ASP A 345 -2.20 8.67 -16.79
CA ASP A 345 -1.93 8.58 -18.23
C ASP A 345 -2.87 9.39 -19.13
N GLN A 346 -3.77 10.21 -18.57
CA GLN A 346 -4.73 11.02 -19.34
C GLN A 346 -4.49 12.53 -19.13
N PRO A 347 -3.37 13.09 -19.62
CA PRO A 347 -2.97 14.47 -19.34
C PRO A 347 -3.97 15.52 -19.86
N ALA A 348 -4.82 15.17 -20.83
CA ALA A 348 -5.84 16.05 -21.39
C ALA A 348 -7.16 16.06 -20.60
N VAL A 349 -7.34 15.14 -19.64
CA VAL A 349 -8.59 15.00 -18.89
C VAL A 349 -8.42 15.63 -17.51
N ALA A 350 -9.25 16.63 -17.21
CA ALA A 350 -9.11 17.42 -15.98
C ALA A 350 -9.37 16.61 -14.70
N SER A 351 -10.22 15.59 -14.72
CA SER A 351 -10.44 14.69 -13.59
C SER A 351 -10.94 13.33 -14.08
N TYR A 352 -10.36 12.24 -13.57
CA TYR A 352 -10.71 10.88 -13.99
C TYR A 352 -10.28 9.81 -12.98
N THR A 353 -10.93 8.65 -13.05
CA THR A 353 -10.48 7.43 -12.37
C THR A 353 -9.51 6.67 -13.29
N PRO A 354 -8.26 6.44 -12.87
CA PRO A 354 -7.28 5.76 -13.72
C PRO A 354 -7.66 4.30 -13.98
N ALA A 355 -7.54 3.85 -15.23
CA ALA A 355 -7.81 2.48 -15.60
C ALA A 355 -6.86 1.50 -14.88
N ASN A 356 -5.58 1.88 -14.74
CA ASN A 356 -4.59 1.15 -13.96
C ASN A 356 -4.40 1.80 -12.59
N SER A 357 -5.30 1.48 -11.67
CA SER A 357 -5.22 1.87 -10.26
C SER A 357 -5.80 0.79 -9.35
N ALA A 358 -5.32 0.76 -8.11
CA ALA A 358 -5.85 -0.07 -7.04
C ALA A 358 -5.57 0.56 -5.67
N VAL A 359 -6.50 0.37 -4.73
CA VAL A 359 -6.39 0.75 -3.32
C VAL A 359 -6.90 -0.42 -2.48
N ARG A 360 -6.43 -0.54 -1.24
CA ARG A 360 -6.93 -1.53 -0.26
C ARG A 360 -8.47 -1.54 -0.20
N GLY A 361 -9.07 -2.74 -0.24
CA GLY A 361 -10.50 -2.95 0.00
C GLY A 361 -11.39 -2.47 -1.16
N THR A 362 -12.50 -1.79 -0.84
CA THR A 362 -13.43 -1.18 -1.82
C THR A 362 -13.07 0.27 -2.15
N GLY A 363 -11.81 0.66 -1.91
CA GLY A 363 -11.30 2.00 -2.16
C GLY A 363 -11.27 2.36 -3.65
N SER A 364 -11.05 3.64 -3.93
CA SER A 364 -10.98 4.17 -5.30
C SER A 364 -9.89 5.23 -5.42
N VAL A 365 -9.38 5.39 -6.64
CA VAL A 365 -8.47 6.50 -6.97
C VAL A 365 -9.16 7.50 -7.88
N LEU A 366 -9.00 8.79 -7.57
CA LEU A 366 -9.37 9.89 -8.43
C LEU A 366 -8.15 10.78 -8.67
N ILE A 367 -7.86 11.07 -9.94
CA ILE A 367 -6.81 12.01 -10.33
C ILE A 367 -7.49 13.29 -10.82
N THR A 368 -7.03 14.44 -10.33
CA THR A 368 -7.52 15.75 -10.73
C THR A 368 -6.37 16.67 -11.08
N ARG A 369 -6.43 17.30 -12.25
CA ARG A 369 -5.46 18.30 -12.70
C ARG A 369 -5.74 19.62 -11.99
N ALA A 370 -4.80 20.08 -11.16
CA ALA A 370 -4.90 21.36 -10.47
C ALA A 370 -4.41 22.51 -11.37
N SER A 371 -3.26 22.34 -12.03
CA SER A 371 -2.71 23.29 -13.00
C SER A 371 -1.73 22.57 -13.94
N ALA A 372 -1.04 23.29 -14.82
CA ALA A 372 -0.05 22.68 -15.72
C ALA A 372 1.04 21.97 -14.91
N GLY A 373 1.20 20.67 -15.13
CA GLY A 373 2.15 19.82 -14.42
C GLY A 373 1.84 19.60 -12.94
N VAL A 374 0.64 19.95 -12.45
CA VAL A 374 0.29 19.77 -11.04
C VAL A 374 -1.00 18.99 -10.92
N TRP A 375 -0.94 17.89 -10.18
CA TRP A 375 -1.99 16.87 -10.10
C TRP A 375 -2.26 16.48 -8.66
N ASP A 376 -3.54 16.40 -8.28
CA ASP A 376 -3.98 15.83 -7.02
C ASP A 376 -4.43 14.39 -7.25
N VAL A 377 -3.90 13.45 -6.47
CA VAL A 377 -4.26 12.04 -6.49
C VAL A 377 -4.91 11.67 -5.16
N ALA A 378 -6.20 11.38 -5.20
CA ALA A 378 -7.00 11.04 -4.04
C ALA A 378 -7.15 9.52 -3.93
N PHE A 379 -6.64 8.94 -2.84
CA PHE A 379 -6.74 7.52 -2.49
C PHE A 379 -7.83 7.34 -1.43
N THR A 380 -9.06 7.05 -1.86
CA THR A 380 -10.19 6.79 -0.95
C THR A 380 -10.06 5.38 -0.36
N GLY A 381 -10.20 5.26 0.96
CA GLY A 381 -9.96 4.01 1.68
C GLY A 381 -8.50 3.84 2.17
N PHE A 382 -7.65 4.84 1.96
CA PHE A 382 -6.23 4.86 2.36
C PHE A 382 -5.96 5.80 3.55
N ALA A 383 -6.93 5.90 4.47
CA ALA A 383 -6.85 6.75 5.65
C ALA A 383 -5.93 6.19 6.74
N ARG A 384 -5.31 7.08 7.53
CA ARG A 384 -4.67 6.76 8.80
C ARG A 384 -5.75 6.32 9.78
N SER A 385 -5.71 5.08 10.24
CA SER A 385 -6.51 4.62 11.37
C SER A 385 -5.60 3.97 12.40
N GLY A 386 -5.76 4.33 13.67
CA GLY A 386 -4.87 3.89 14.74
C GLY A 386 -3.42 4.33 14.49
N THR A 387 -2.51 3.35 14.32
CA THR A 387 -1.07 3.56 14.12
C THR A 387 -0.65 3.64 12.65
N LEU A 388 -1.58 3.47 11.70
CA LEU A 388 -1.26 3.53 10.27
C LEU A 388 -0.78 4.93 9.89
N LYS A 389 0.27 4.95 9.07
CA LYS A 389 0.87 6.14 8.48
C LYS A 389 1.03 5.88 6.99
N GLU A 390 1.32 6.90 6.19
CA GLU A 390 1.59 6.67 4.77
C GLU A 390 2.69 7.55 4.21
N SER A 391 3.30 7.04 3.15
CA SER A 391 4.25 7.73 2.30
C SER A 391 3.96 7.39 0.84
N PHE A 392 4.57 8.12 -0.08
CA PHE A 392 4.35 7.95 -1.50
C PHE A 392 5.70 7.90 -2.23
N ILE A 393 5.72 7.16 -3.33
CA ILE A 393 6.83 7.10 -4.28
C ILE A 393 6.25 7.42 -5.65
N VAL A 394 6.87 8.34 -6.37
CA VAL A 394 6.44 8.73 -7.71
C VAL A 394 7.58 8.61 -8.71
N SER A 395 7.25 8.11 -9.90
CA SER A 395 8.14 8.10 -11.06
C SER A 395 7.41 8.73 -12.25
N PRO A 396 8.07 9.60 -13.04
CA PRO A 396 7.53 9.97 -14.36
C PRO A 396 7.40 8.72 -15.23
N VAL A 397 6.51 8.74 -16.21
CA VAL A 397 6.21 7.61 -17.12
C VAL A 397 6.32 8.07 -18.57
N GLY A 398 6.91 7.22 -19.40
CA GLY A 398 6.91 7.39 -20.85
C GLY A 398 8.29 7.42 -21.49
N THR A 399 8.37 8.00 -22.68
CA THR A 399 9.57 7.99 -23.53
C THR A 399 10.29 9.33 -23.59
N THR A 400 9.68 10.41 -23.08
CA THR A 400 10.27 11.75 -23.03
C THR A 400 10.76 12.04 -21.63
N ALA A 401 12.00 12.50 -21.49
CA ALA A 401 12.58 12.79 -20.18
C ALA A 401 11.74 13.81 -19.40
N GLY A 402 11.32 13.42 -18.20
CA GLY A 402 10.56 14.25 -17.29
C GLY A 402 11.07 14.16 -15.86
N ARG A 403 10.53 15.00 -15.01
CA ARG A 403 10.69 14.95 -13.55
C ARG A 403 9.30 14.97 -12.93
N CYS A 404 9.09 14.16 -11.91
CA CYS A 404 7.90 14.22 -11.07
C CYS A 404 8.34 14.08 -9.62
N SER A 405 7.75 14.88 -8.75
CA SER A 405 8.06 14.99 -7.33
C SER A 405 6.78 15.11 -6.53
N ILE A 406 6.85 14.79 -5.25
CA ILE A 406 5.74 15.05 -4.32
C ILE A 406 5.83 16.52 -3.90
N GLN A 407 4.75 17.29 -4.04
CA GLN A 407 4.72 18.68 -3.57
C GLN A 407 4.24 18.77 -2.12
N TYR A 408 3.21 18.00 -1.77
CA TYR A 408 2.71 17.78 -0.42
C TYR A 408 1.75 16.59 -0.42
N TRP A 409 1.37 16.10 0.77
CA TRP A 409 0.21 15.23 0.91
C TRP A 409 -0.55 15.49 2.21
N ASP A 410 -1.86 15.40 2.11
CA ASP A 410 -2.80 15.46 3.21
C ASP A 410 -3.34 14.05 3.47
N TYR A 411 -3.63 13.76 4.74
CA TYR A 411 -4.13 12.46 5.15
C TYR A 411 -5.48 12.59 5.84
N SER A 412 -6.29 11.53 5.75
CA SER A 412 -7.51 11.42 6.56
C SER A 412 -7.24 10.53 7.77
N SER A 413 -7.73 10.92 8.95
CA SER A 413 -7.75 10.08 10.16
C SER A 413 -9.05 9.26 10.31
N THR A 414 -9.98 9.41 9.37
CA THR A 414 -11.30 8.78 9.43
C THR A 414 -11.28 7.46 8.68
N ALA A 415 -11.75 6.37 9.29
CA ALA A 415 -11.84 5.07 8.62
C ALA A 415 -12.63 5.18 7.30
N GLY A 416 -12.06 4.67 6.21
CA GLY A 416 -12.62 4.81 4.86
C GLY A 416 -12.42 6.19 4.21
N GLY A 417 -11.75 7.12 4.90
CA GLY A 417 -11.43 8.45 4.39
C GLY A 417 -10.40 8.45 3.26
N THR A 418 -10.14 9.65 2.75
CA THR A 418 -9.33 9.87 1.55
C THR A 418 -8.03 10.58 1.91
N SER A 419 -6.90 9.97 1.53
CA SER A 419 -5.59 10.62 1.58
C SER A 419 -5.27 11.19 0.19
N THR A 420 -4.84 12.44 0.13
CA THR A 420 -4.61 13.16 -1.13
C THR A 420 -3.16 13.59 -1.22
N VAL A 421 -2.49 13.20 -2.30
CA VAL A 421 -1.11 13.59 -2.59
C VAL A 421 -1.08 14.50 -3.81
N ARG A 422 -0.35 15.60 -3.71
CA ARG A 422 -0.07 16.48 -4.84
C ARG A 422 1.24 16.10 -5.50
N VAL A 423 1.17 15.78 -6.78
CA VAL A 423 2.32 15.46 -7.63
C VAL A 423 2.58 16.64 -8.56
N GLY A 424 3.84 17.06 -8.57
CA GLY A 424 4.34 18.12 -9.44
C GLY A 424 5.32 17.55 -10.46
N CYS A 425 5.01 17.72 -11.74
CA CYS A 425 5.81 17.26 -12.87
C CYS A 425 6.31 18.43 -13.72
N SER A 426 7.51 18.26 -14.26
CA SER A 426 8.19 19.26 -15.08
C SER A 426 9.04 18.63 -16.15
N THR A 427 9.36 19.41 -17.18
CA THR A 427 10.44 19.08 -18.12
C THR A 427 11.78 19.01 -17.38
N VAL A 428 12.81 18.49 -18.04
CA VAL A 428 14.20 18.49 -17.51
C VAL A 428 14.72 19.89 -17.19
N ALA A 429 14.17 20.94 -17.81
CA ALA A 429 14.51 22.33 -17.53
C ALA A 429 13.77 22.92 -16.31
N GLY A 430 12.93 22.14 -15.62
CA GLY A 430 12.14 22.60 -14.48
C GLY A 430 10.85 23.37 -14.85
N VAL A 431 10.45 23.36 -16.12
CA VAL A 431 9.19 23.98 -16.56
C VAL A 431 8.05 23.02 -16.31
N ALA A 432 7.03 23.45 -15.57
CA ALA A 432 5.87 22.60 -15.26
C ALA A 432 5.22 22.05 -16.53
N ALA A 433 4.96 20.74 -16.56
CA ALA A 433 4.48 20.04 -17.75
C ALA A 433 3.61 18.83 -17.37
N ASP A 434 2.57 18.59 -18.16
CA ASP A 434 1.63 17.47 -17.99
C ASP A 434 2.27 16.15 -18.47
N ILE A 435 3.24 15.67 -17.70
CA ILE A 435 3.95 14.41 -17.95
C ILE A 435 3.20 13.29 -17.23
N PRO A 436 2.92 12.16 -17.91
CA PRO A 436 2.37 10.98 -17.25
C PRO A 436 3.25 10.52 -16.09
N PHE A 437 2.65 9.95 -15.05
CA PHE A 437 3.42 9.44 -13.90
C PHE A 437 2.75 8.23 -13.28
N SER A 438 3.55 7.38 -12.62
CA SER A 438 3.04 6.33 -11.75
C SER A 438 3.37 6.68 -10.31
N ILE A 439 2.41 6.44 -9.43
CA ILE A 439 2.54 6.69 -8.01
C ILE A 439 2.17 5.42 -7.25
N VAL A 440 2.97 5.07 -6.25
CA VAL A 440 2.72 4.00 -5.29
C VAL A 440 2.57 4.65 -3.92
N ALA A 441 1.43 4.42 -3.29
CA ALA A 441 1.13 4.75 -1.91
C ALA A 441 1.57 3.58 -1.02
N VAL A 442 2.17 3.90 0.12
CA VAL A 442 2.81 2.96 1.03
C VAL A 442 2.28 3.20 2.44
N GLN A 443 1.78 2.18 3.14
CA GLN A 443 1.16 2.27 4.47
C GLN A 443 1.51 1.13 5.43
#